data_AF-A0A9Q0Z7N2-F1
#
_entry.id   AF-A0A9Q0Z7N2-F1
#
_cell.length_a   1.000
_cell.length_b   1.000
_cell.length_c   1.000
_cell.angle_alpha   90.00
_cell.angle_beta   90.00
_cell.angle_gamma   90.00
#
_symmetry.space_group_name_H-M   'P 1'
#
loop_
_entity.id
_entity.type
_entity.pdbx_description
1 polymer ?
#
loop_
_entity_poly.entity_id
_entity_poly.type
_entity_poly.pdbx_seq_one_letter_code
_entity_poly.pdbx_strand_id
1 'polypeptide(L)' 'MKNGAANSEGPLPMSIFLVASVLKDKSSKLLHEARGLDDVVKILNDMTGNLDAKKACSGAMKLHKKYLKKAKKA' A
#
# COMPACT_ATOMS: atom_id res chain seq x y z
N MET A 1 11.13 23.13 -8.91
CA MET A 1 10.22 21.99 -8.63
C MET A 1 9.40 22.37 -7.40
N LYS A 2 8.10 22.65 -7.56
CA LYS A 2 7.24 23.11 -6.47
C LYS A 2 6.74 21.88 -5.71
N ASN A 3 7.34 21.55 -4.56
CA ASN A 3 6.73 20.69 -3.56
C ASN A 3 5.56 21.46 -2.93
N GLY A 4 4.43 21.46 -3.63
CA GLY A 4 3.16 21.88 -3.06
C GLY A 4 2.62 20.76 -2.18
N ALA A 5 3.02 20.74 -0.91
CA ALA A 5 2.19 20.15 0.13
C ALA A 5 0.91 21.00 0.20
N ALA A 6 -0.06 20.69 -0.67
CA ALA A 6 -1.41 21.17 -0.52
C ALA A 6 -1.95 20.56 0.78
N ASN A 7 -2.38 21.44 1.67
CA ASN A 7 -2.97 21.07 2.94
C ASN A 7 -4.09 20.05 2.72
N SER A 8 -3.99 19.00 3.49
CA SER A 8 -4.64 17.71 3.40
C SER A 8 -6.10 17.75 3.89
N GLU A 9 -7.06 17.83 2.95
CA GLU A 9 -8.47 17.51 3.22
C GLU A 9 -9.10 16.59 2.15
N GLY A 10 -8.37 16.29 1.08
CA GLY A 10 -8.80 15.35 0.05
C GLY A 10 -8.46 13.89 0.39
N PRO A 11 -9.21 12.90 -0.14
CA PRO A 11 -8.82 11.49 -0.04
C PRO A 11 -7.38 11.27 -0.53
N LEU A 12 -6.62 10.44 0.18
CA LEU A 12 -5.28 10.04 -0.27
C LEU A 12 -5.31 9.48 -1.70
N PRO A 13 -4.25 9.67 -2.51
CA PRO A 13 -4.20 9.12 -3.86
C PRO A 13 -4.35 7.59 -3.90
N MET A 14 -4.99 7.07 -4.95
CA MET A 14 -5.20 5.62 -5.13
C MET A 14 -3.87 4.84 -5.17
N SER A 15 -2.78 5.45 -5.64
CA SER A 15 -1.44 4.84 -5.66
C SER A 15 -0.95 4.43 -4.27
N ILE A 16 -1.28 5.19 -3.22
CA ILE A 16 -0.94 4.84 -1.83
C ILE A 16 -1.67 3.57 -1.40
N PHE A 17 -2.95 3.43 -1.77
CA PHE A 17 -3.73 2.23 -1.46
C PHE A 17 -3.29 1.02 -2.27
N LEU A 18 -2.79 1.22 -3.50
CA LEU A 18 -2.19 0.17 -4.30
C LEU A 18 -0.94 -0.38 -3.61
N VAL A 19 0.01 0.50 -3.23
CA VAL A 19 1.22 0.11 -2.50
C VAL A 19 0.84 -0.58 -1.18
N ALA A 20 -0.11 -0.04 -0.41
CA ALA A 20 -0.58 -0.67 0.81
C ALA A 20 -1.19 -2.06 0.57
N SER A 21 -1.91 -2.26 -0.54
CA SER A 21 -2.46 -3.58 -0.89
C SER A 21 -1.38 -4.59 -1.23
N VAL A 22 -0.32 -4.15 -1.92
CA VAL A 22 0.85 -4.97 -2.27
C VAL A 22 1.61 -5.37 -1.01
N LEU A 23 1.93 -4.41 -0.14
CA LEU A 23 2.58 -4.67 1.15
C LEU A 23 1.75 -5.61 2.04
N LYS A 24 0.43 -5.44 2.04
CA LYS A 24 -0.49 -6.31 2.80
C LYS A 24 -0.47 -7.75 2.31
N ASP A 25 -0.30 -8.01 1.02
CA ASP A 25 -0.21 -9.39 0.49
C ASP A 25 1.00 -10.14 1.06
N LYS A 26 2.09 -9.44 1.37
CA LYS A 26 3.30 -10.01 1.99
C LYS A 26 3.45 -9.69 3.47
N SER A 27 2.40 -9.19 4.14
CA SER A 27 2.54 -8.73 5.53
C SER A 27 3.04 -9.82 6.47
N SER A 28 2.62 -11.08 6.27
CA SER A 28 3.11 -12.20 7.09
C SER A 28 4.63 -12.37 6.95
N LYS A 29 5.14 -12.44 5.72
CA LYS A 29 6.59 -12.56 5.46
C LYS A 29 7.36 -11.33 5.97
N LEU A 30 6.86 -10.14 5.70
CA LEU A 30 7.49 -8.89 6.15
C LEU A 30 7.57 -8.81 7.68
N LEU A 31 6.54 -9.26 8.40
CA LEU A 31 6.51 -9.19 9.86
C LEU A 31 7.34 -10.30 10.54
N HIS A 32 7.46 -11.46 9.91
CA HIS A 32 8.10 -12.63 10.52
C HIS A 32 9.52 -12.92 10.01
N GLU A 33 9.82 -12.58 8.76
CA GLU A 33 11.08 -12.95 8.10
C GLU A 33 12.03 -11.75 7.93
N ALA A 34 11.51 -10.51 7.87
CA ALA A 34 12.37 -9.35 7.67
C ALA A 34 13.06 -8.91 8.97
N ARG A 35 14.40 -8.92 9.00
CA ARG A 35 15.20 -8.45 10.14
C ARG A 35 15.82 -7.06 9.91
N GLY A 36 15.81 -6.59 8.66
CA GLY A 36 16.31 -5.28 8.28
C GLY A 36 15.81 -4.86 6.90
N LEU A 37 16.27 -3.69 6.43
CA LEU A 37 15.86 -3.13 5.15
C LEU A 37 16.21 -4.06 3.98
N ASP A 38 17.37 -4.73 4.03
CA ASP A 38 17.81 -5.64 2.97
C ASP A 38 16.84 -6.81 2.78
N ASP A 39 16.33 -7.38 3.88
CA ASP A 39 15.33 -8.44 3.82
C ASP A 39 14.00 -7.92 3.27
N VAL A 40 13.60 -6.69 3.63
CA VAL A 40 12.40 -6.05 3.07
C VAL A 40 12.55 -5.89 1.56
N VAL A 41 13.68 -5.36 1.09
CA VAL A 41 13.96 -5.16 -0.34
C VAL A 41 13.95 -6.50 -1.07
N LYS A 42 14.56 -7.55 -0.49
CA LYS A 42 14.53 -8.90 -1.04
C LYS A 42 13.11 -9.45 -1.19
N ILE A 43 12.31 -9.42 -0.11
CA ILE A 43 10.93 -9.91 -0.11
C ILE A 43 10.07 -9.20 -1.15
N LEU A 44 10.22 -7.88 -1.28
CA LEU A 44 9.45 -7.08 -2.24
C LEU A 44 9.93 -7.28 -3.68
N ASN A 45 11.24 -7.45 -3.91
CA ASN A 45 11.78 -7.72 -5.25
C ASN A 45 11.30 -9.07 -5.78
N ASP A 46 11.18 -10.09 -4.93
CA ASP A 46 10.64 -11.40 -5.28
C ASP A 46 9.17 -11.33 -5.77
N MET A 47 8.45 -10.23 -5.50
CA MET A 47 7.07 -10.04 -5.95
C MET A 47 6.93 -9.61 -7.41
N THR A 48 7.95 -8.94 -7.98
CA THR A 48 7.85 -8.21 -9.26
C THR A 48 7.45 -9.12 -10.43
N GLY A 49 7.72 -10.43 -10.36
CA GLY A 49 7.34 -11.43 -11.37
C GLY A 49 6.08 -12.26 -11.07
N ASN A 50 5.46 -12.11 -9.89
CA ASN A 50 4.33 -12.95 -9.44
C ASN A 50 3.20 -12.14 -8.80
N LEU A 51 3.09 -10.86 -9.18
CA LEU A 51 2.03 -9.98 -8.69
C LEU A 51 0.74 -10.18 -9.50
N ASP A 52 -0.31 -10.65 -8.84
CA ASP A 52 -1.66 -10.60 -9.40
C ASP A 52 -2.20 -9.16 -9.34
N ALA A 53 -2.15 -8.48 -10.48
CA ALA A 53 -2.60 -7.09 -10.63
C ALA A 53 -4.09 -6.91 -10.28
N LYS A 54 -4.95 -7.87 -10.62
CA LYS A 54 -6.39 -7.79 -10.33
C LYS A 54 -6.64 -7.87 -8.82
N LYS A 55 -5.92 -8.76 -8.12
CA LYS A 55 -5.98 -8.89 -6.66
C LYS A 55 -5.45 -7.63 -5.99
N ALA A 56 -4.33 -7.08 -6.45
CA ALA A 56 -3.75 -5.84 -5.92
C ALA A 56 -4.70 -4.65 -6.08
N CYS A 57 -5.25 -4.42 -7.27
CA CYS A 57 -6.21 -3.33 -7.52
C CYS A 57 -7.50 -3.52 -6.71
N SER A 58 -8.01 -4.76 -6.59
CA SER A 58 -9.21 -5.06 -5.80
C SER A 58 -8.98 -4.81 -4.30
N GLY A 59 -7.81 -5.17 -3.77
CA GLY A 59 -7.42 -4.87 -2.40
C GLY A 59 -7.26 -3.37 -2.14
N ALA A 60 -6.66 -2.65 -3.08
CA ALA A 60 -6.51 -1.20 -3.04
C ALA A 60 -7.86 -0.49 -2.94
N MET A 61 -8.83 -0.84 -3.79
CA MET A 61 -10.19 -0.27 -3.75
C MET A 61 -10.90 -0.54 -2.41
N LYS A 62 -10.72 -1.74 -1.84
CA LYS A 62 -11.28 -2.07 -0.51
C LYS A 62 -10.66 -1.21 0.59
N LEU A 63 -9.34 -1.03 0.57
CA LEU A 63 -8.62 -0.18 1.52
C LEU A 63 -9.05 1.29 1.39
N HIS A 64 -9.12 1.81 0.17
CA HIS A 64 -9.60 3.16 -0.13
C HIS A 64 -11.03 3.39 0.39
N LYS A 65 -11.96 2.46 0.12
CA LYS A 65 -13.35 2.56 0.62
C LYS A 65 -13.41 2.54 2.16
N LYS A 66 -12.57 1.72 2.82
CA LYS A 66 -12.49 1.65 4.29
C LYS A 66 -11.92 2.95 4.87
N TYR A 67 -10.90 3.52 4.23
CA TYR A 67 -10.31 4.80 4.61
C TYR A 67 -11.35 5.93 4.52
N LEU A 68 -12.03 6.07 3.38
CA LEU A 68 -13.07 7.08 3.17
C LEU A 68 -14.20 7.00 4.21
N LYS A 69 -14.65 5.78 4.55
CA LYS A 69 -15.68 5.59 5.58
C LYS A 69 -15.24 6.05 6.98
N LYS A 70 -13.94 5.98 7.29
CA LYS A 70 -13.38 6.45 8.56
C LYS A 70 -13.11 7.95 8.51
N ALA A 71 -12.56 8.45 7.42
CA ALA A 71 -12.27 9.87 7.22
C ALA A 71 -13.55 10.72 7.25
N LYS A 72 -14.68 10.22 6.73
CA LYS A 72 -15.99 10.89 6.81
C LYS A 72 -16.67 10.83 8.20
N LYS A 73 -16.13 10.04 9.12
CA LYS A 73 -16.62 9.91 10.51
C LYS A 73 -15.72 10.66 11.50
N ALA A 74 -14.62 11.23 11.02
CA ALA A 74 -13.68 12.01 11.80
C ALA A 74 -14.06 13.50 11.72
#